data_AF-A0A202DMT7-F1
#
_entry.id   AF-A0A202DMT7-F1
#
_cell.length_a   1.000
_cell.length_b   1.000
_cell.length_c   1.000
_cell.angle_alpha   90.00
_cell.angle_beta   90.00
_cell.angle_gamma   90.00
#
_symmetry.space_group_name_H-M   'P 1'
#
loop_
_entity.id
_entity.type
_entity.pdbx_description
1 polymer ?
#
loop_
_entity_poly.entity_id
_entity_poly.type
_entity_poly.pdbx_seq_one_letter_code
_entity_poly.pdbx_strand_id
1 'polypeptide(L)'
;ALIALPFFLVFPILGEMALITNDLRSASAEAMEDTEVLIMDALLFQQNLGRLPPWMNNAIMTLARRLATSDCKLSELRRKS
;
A
#
# COMPACT_ATOMS: atom_id res chain seq x y z
N ALA A 1 3.61 -35.68 -4.19
CA ALA A 1 3.79 -34.46 -3.37
C ALA A 1 2.50 -33.66 -3.45
N LEU A 2 1.72 -33.62 -2.37
CA LEU A 2 0.58 -32.71 -2.28
C LEU A 2 1.15 -31.29 -2.19
N ILE A 3 1.12 -30.56 -3.30
CA ILE A 3 1.21 -29.10 -3.23
C ILE A 3 -0.19 -28.62 -2.87
N ALA A 4 -0.47 -28.59 -1.57
CA ALA A 4 -1.49 -27.71 -1.07
C ALA A 4 -0.96 -26.28 -1.28
N LEU A 5 -1.45 -25.60 -2.31
CA LEU A 5 -1.41 -24.14 -2.34
C LEU A 5 -2.81 -23.62 -2.02
N PRO A 6 -3.16 -23.40 -0.74
CA PRO A 6 -4.27 -22.54 -0.43
C PRO A 6 -3.75 -21.30 0.31
N PHE A 7 -4.07 -20.13 -0.24
CA PHE A 7 -4.45 -18.98 0.58
C PHE A 7 -3.36 -18.27 1.42
N PHE A 8 -2.08 -18.30 1.03
CA PHE A 8 -1.01 -17.50 1.67
C PHE A 8 -0.46 -16.35 0.81
N LEU A 9 -1.03 -16.08 -0.37
CA LEU A 9 -0.38 -15.23 -1.38
C LEU A 9 -0.70 -13.72 -1.28
N VAL A 10 -1.30 -13.25 -0.20
CA VAL A 10 -1.55 -11.80 0.01
C VAL A 10 -0.87 -11.36 1.29
N PHE A 11 0.42 -11.06 1.18
CA PHE A 11 1.12 -10.33 2.23
C PHE A 11 0.66 -8.87 2.20
N PRO A 12 0.29 -8.27 3.34
CA PRO A 12 -0.02 -6.86 3.40
C PRO A 12 1.23 -6.06 3.03
N ILE A 13 1.08 -5.13 2.09
CA ILE A 13 2.15 -4.20 1.71
C ILE A 13 2.01 -2.98 2.61
N LEU A 14 3.14 -2.48 3.12
CA LEU A 14 3.19 -1.26 3.92
C LEU A 14 3.89 -0.15 3.13
N GLY A 15 3.30 1.04 3.11
CA GLY A 15 3.89 2.20 2.44
C GLY A 15 3.60 2.30 0.95
N GLU A 16 2.75 1.42 0.45
CA GLU A 16 2.18 1.45 -0.88
C GLU A 16 1.48 2.78 -1.16
N MET A 17 0.83 3.39 -0.15
CA MET A 17 0.19 4.70 -0.31
C MET A 17 1.19 5.76 -0.77
N ALA A 18 2.33 5.90 -0.09
CA ALA A 18 3.36 6.88 -0.45
C ALA A 18 3.90 6.63 -1.88
N LEU A 19 4.07 5.36 -2.27
CA LEU A 19 4.56 4.98 -3.60
C LEU A 19 3.53 5.24 -4.71
N ILE A 20 2.24 5.02 -4.43
CA ILE A 20 1.14 5.21 -5.39
C ILE A 20 0.83 6.70 -5.51
N THR A 21 0.64 7.42 -4.41
CA THR A 21 0.25 8.84 -4.43
C THR A 21 1.41 9.79 -4.70
N ASN A 22 2.65 9.31 -4.62
CA ASN A 22 3.87 10.12 -4.66
C ASN A 22 3.86 11.21 -3.56
N ASP A 23 3.53 10.79 -2.34
CA ASP A 23 3.40 11.65 -1.15
C ASP A 23 4.25 11.08 0.01
N LEU A 24 4.29 11.79 1.14
CA LEU A 24 4.94 11.32 2.36
C LEU A 24 4.25 10.08 2.94
N ARG A 25 4.94 9.37 3.84
CA ARG A 25 4.38 8.21 4.56
C ARG A 25 3.14 8.66 5.34
N SER A 26 2.02 7.97 5.13
CA SER A 26 0.74 8.25 5.80
C SER A 26 0.72 7.80 7.26
N ALA A 27 1.57 6.85 7.64
CA ALA A 27 1.68 6.31 8.98
C ALA A 27 3.08 5.72 9.24
N SER A 28 3.41 5.56 10.53
CA SER A 28 4.52 4.74 11.00
C SER A 28 4.10 3.28 11.16
N ALA A 29 5.04 2.36 11.05
CA ALA A 29 4.86 0.95 11.38
C ALA A 29 5.93 0.54 12.39
N GLU A 30 5.54 -0.28 13.36
CA GLU A 30 6.41 -0.82 14.40
C GLU A 30 6.18 -2.32 14.48
N ALA A 31 7.26 -3.10 14.54
CA ALA A 31 7.17 -4.55 14.73
C ALA A 31 6.92 -4.83 16.22
N MET A 32 5.80 -5.51 16.52
CA MET A 32 5.45 -5.89 17.89
C MET A 32 6.12 -7.20 18.35
N GLU A 33 6.64 -7.96 17.38
CA GLU A 33 7.35 -9.21 17.57
C GLU A 33 8.42 -9.35 16.47
N ASP A 34 9.30 -10.35 16.59
CA ASP A 34 10.32 -10.64 15.58
C ASP A 34 9.66 -10.87 14.21
N THR A 35 9.89 -9.93 13.29
CA THR A 35 9.19 -9.86 12.01
C THR A 35 10.21 -9.80 10.88
N GLU A 36 10.03 -10.65 9.87
CA GLU A 36 10.77 -10.57 8.62
C GLU A 36 9.94 -9.83 7.57
N VAL A 37 10.60 -8.95 6.81
CA VAL A 37 9.96 -8.18 5.74
C VAL A 37 10.74 -8.31 4.44
N LEU A 38 10.01 -8.35 3.33
CA LEU A 38 10.58 -8.24 1.99
C LEU A 38 10.61 -6.77 1.59
N ILE A 39 11.80 -6.26 1.27
CA ILE A 39 11.97 -4.88 0.83
C ILE A 39 11.77 -4.78 -0.67
N MET A 40 10.85 -3.91 -1.07
CA MET A 40 10.64 -3.52 -2.47
C MET A 40 10.98 -2.04 -2.61
N ASP A 41 11.90 -1.72 -3.52
CA ASP A 41 12.23 -0.33 -3.82
C ASP A 41 11.17 0.34 -4.71
N ALA A 42 11.21 1.68 -4.75
CA ALA A 42 10.26 2.46 -5.52
C ALA A 42 10.35 2.19 -7.03
N LEU A 43 11.56 1.96 -7.56
CA LEU A 43 11.77 1.72 -8.98
C LEU A 43 11.10 0.41 -9.43
N LEU A 44 11.33 -0.66 -8.68
CA LEU A 44 10.75 -1.97 -8.91
C LEU A 44 9.22 -1.90 -8.79
N PHE A 45 8.69 -1.18 -7.80
CA PHE A 45 7.25 -0.98 -7.66
C PHE A 45 6.64 -0.27 -8.89
N GLN A 46 7.27 0.84 -9.33
CA GLN A 46 6.81 1.60 -10.50
C GLN A 46 6.92 0.80 -11.80
N GLN A 47 7.97 0.00 -11.98
CA GLN A 47 8.12 -0.89 -13.13
C GLN A 47 7.00 -1.94 -13.19
N ASN A 48 6.54 -2.44 -12.04
CA ASN A 48 5.43 -3.39 -11.99
C ASN A 48 4.07 -2.71 -12.26
N LEU A 49 3.84 -1.52 -11.72
CA LEU A 49 2.64 -0.71 -12.05
C LEU A 49 2.59 -0.34 -13.53
N GLY A 50 3.73 -0.01 -14.14
CA GLY A 50 3.83 0.32 -15.57
C GLY A 50 3.49 -0.84 -16.52
N ARG A 51 3.42 -2.08 -16.01
CA ARG A 51 2.96 -3.25 -16.78
C ARG A 51 1.44 -3.38 -16.82
N LEU A 52 0.72 -2.62 -15.99
CA LEU A 52 -0.73 -2.62 -15.98
C LEU A 52 -1.27 -1.81 -17.17
N PRO A 53 -2.44 -2.17 -17.71
CA PRO A 53 -3.14 -1.33 -18.68
C PRO A 53 -3.35 0.10 -18.14
N PRO A 54 -3.22 1.16 -18.97
CA PRO A 54 -3.28 2.54 -18.51
C PRO A 54 -4.53 2.89 -17.69
N TRP A 55 -5.70 2.34 -18.06
CA TRP A 55 -6.96 2.56 -17.34
C TRP A 55 -6.92 2.00 -15.92
N MET A 56 -6.21 0.89 -15.70
CA MET A 56 -6.12 0.24 -14.40
C MET A 56 -5.21 1.03 -13.46
N ASN A 57 -4.07 1.51 -13.98
CA ASN A 57 -3.21 2.42 -13.23
C ASN A 57 -4.00 3.67 -12.79
N ASN A 58 -4.76 4.29 -13.70
CA ASN A 58 -5.59 5.45 -13.36
C ASN A 58 -6.66 5.14 -12.29
N ALA A 59 -7.28 3.97 -12.35
CA ALA A 59 -8.25 3.53 -11.37
C ALA A 59 -7.61 3.36 -9.98
N ILE A 60 -6.47 2.68 -9.89
CA ILE A 60 -5.70 2.48 -8.65
C ILE A 60 -5.31 3.83 -8.04
N MET A 61 -4.73 4.71 -8.86
CA MET A 61 -4.31 6.05 -8.43
C MET A 61 -5.48 6.89 -7.91
N THR A 62 -6.63 6.82 -8.59
CA THR A 62 -7.84 7.55 -8.18
C THR A 62 -8.38 7.03 -6.84
N LEU A 63 -8.43 5.71 -6.67
CA LEU A 63 -8.89 5.09 -5.43
C LEU A 63 -7.95 5.39 -4.26
N ALA A 64 -6.63 5.27 -4.46
CA ALA A 64 -5.63 5.58 -3.44
C ALA A 64 -5.74 7.03 -2.95
N ARG A 65 -5.89 8.00 -3.87
CA ARG A 65 -6.08 9.41 -3.50
C ARG A 65 -7.35 9.65 -2.69
N ARG A 66 -8.45 8.98 -3.06
CA ARG A 66 -9.73 9.09 -2.33
C ARG A 66 -9.62 8.50 -0.92
N LEU A 67 -8.92 7.37 -0.79
CA LEU A 67 -8.66 6.73 0.50
C LEU A 67 -7.80 7.65 1.39
N ALA A 68 -6.65 8.12 0.89
CA ALA A 68 -5.78 9.04 1.61
C ALA A 68 -6.50 10.31 2.07
N THR A 69 -7.38 10.87 1.24
CA THR A 69 -8.20 12.03 1.60
C THR A 69 -9.17 11.71 2.74
N SER A 70 -9.75 10.51 2.74
CA SER A 70 -10.70 10.07 3.76
C SER A 70 -9.98 9.83 5.10
N ASP A 71 -8.80 9.20 5.05
CA ASP A 71 -7.96 8.96 6.24
C ASP A 71 -7.49 10.27 6.88
N CYS A 72 -7.11 11.26 6.07
CA CYS A 72 -6.76 12.59 6.55
C CYS A 72 -7.92 13.26 7.30
N LYS A 73 -9.13 13.22 6.73
CA LYS A 73 -10.32 13.78 7.41
C LYS A 73 -10.64 13.05 8.71
N LEU A 74 -10.50 11.73 8.75
CA LEU A 74 -10.72 10.94 9.95
C LEU A 74 -9.70 11.26 11.04
N SER A 75 -8.42 11.44 10.69
CA SER A 75 -7.38 11.78 11.66
C SER A 75 -7.60 13.17 12.27
N GLU A 76 -8.05 14.14 11.47
CA GLU A 76 -8.42 15.47 11.94
C GLU A 76 -9.61 15.45 12.91
N LEU A 77 -10.64 14.65 12.61
CA LEU A 77 -11.80 14.48 13.48
C LEU A 77 -11.42 13.81 14.80
N ARG A 78 -10.60 12.76 14.75
CA ARG A 78 -10.10 12.06 15.93
C ARG A 78 -9.30 12.97 16.86
N ARG A 79 -8.54 13.92 16.32
CA ARG A 79 -7.76 14.90 17.11
C ARG A 79 -8.62 15.97 17.79
N LYS A 80 -9.85 16.21 17.31
CA LYS A 80 -10.77 17.23 17.86
C LYS A 80 -11.68 16.68 18.97
N SER A 81 -11.78 15.36 19.09
CA SER A 81 -12.50 14.67 20.18
C SER A 81 -11.61 14.44 21.39
#